data_AF-A0A8J5CYM2-F1
#
_entry.id   AF-A0A8J5CYM2-F1
#
_cell.length_a   1.000
_cell.length_b   1.000
_cell.length_c   1.000
_cell.angle_alpha   90.00
_cell.angle_beta   90.00
_cell.angle_gamma   90.00
#
_symmetry.space_group_name_H-M   'P 1'
#
loop_
_entity.id
_entity.type
_entity.pdbx_description
1 polymer ?
#
loop_
_entity_poly.entity_id
_entity_poly.type
_entity_poly.pdbx_seq_one_letter_code
_entity_poly.pdbx_strand_id
1 'polypeptide(L)'
;MRDESKPSISLSKSAYHVPSGHPDPVHNCTVFNLSVSMVNVRCVAGFDGGLPQRFLMQLRYHGQKRLLANVTSEVPRFSVGGIPPGRVLVGAVWAYNNKGCGEPITLRLFTLKDQAEKRTAAVMPSLPHDPPLGSMEVQPLVAVVSAAVGGVVVVMLAVLVTLRLCHGRRSQRDFRQQAAPDATLALPSATPSPPTGKGIDSIMISCLL
;
A
#
# COMPACT_ATOMS: atom_id res chain seq x y z
N MET A 1 21.32 -97.20 -10.20
CA MET A 1 20.69 -96.00 -9.63
C MET A 1 21.84 -95.09 -9.19
N ARG A 2 22.12 -94.04 -9.94
CA ARG A 2 23.22 -93.09 -9.63
C ARG A 2 22.65 -92.03 -8.69
N ASP A 3 23.21 -91.96 -7.50
CA ASP A 3 22.90 -90.99 -6.46
C ASP A 3 23.44 -89.62 -6.89
N GLU A 4 22.54 -88.70 -7.24
CA GLU A 4 22.87 -87.34 -7.64
C GLU A 4 23.08 -86.50 -6.36
N SER A 5 24.28 -86.58 -5.81
CA SER A 5 24.72 -85.76 -4.67
C SER A 5 24.91 -84.31 -5.12
N LYS A 6 23.81 -83.56 -5.14
CA LYS A 6 23.81 -82.12 -5.41
C LYS A 6 24.59 -81.39 -4.31
N PRO A 7 25.62 -80.59 -4.64
CA PRO A 7 26.32 -79.82 -3.63
C PRO A 7 25.42 -78.68 -3.15
N SER A 8 25.02 -78.73 -1.88
CA SER A 8 24.37 -77.63 -1.17
C SER A 8 25.38 -76.49 -1.02
N ILE A 9 25.41 -75.57 -1.99
CA ILE A 9 26.14 -74.31 -1.85
C ILE A 9 25.48 -73.56 -0.68
N SER A 10 26.11 -73.66 0.49
CA SER A 10 25.76 -72.86 1.65
C SER A 10 26.12 -71.41 1.31
N LEU A 11 25.15 -70.68 0.75
CA LEU A 11 25.22 -69.24 0.58
C LEU A 11 25.31 -68.63 1.99
N SER A 12 26.53 -68.38 2.45
CA SER A 12 26.77 -67.59 3.65
C SER A 12 26.20 -66.20 3.40
N LYS A 13 24.99 -65.96 3.92
CA LYS A 13 24.32 -64.66 3.88
C LYS A 13 25.19 -63.67 4.67
N SER A 14 26.05 -62.94 3.97
CA SER A 14 26.78 -61.83 4.57
C SER A 14 25.76 -60.74 4.86
N ALA A 15 25.36 -60.60 6.12
CA ALA A 15 24.55 -59.48 6.57
C ALA A 15 25.45 -58.24 6.58
N TYR A 16 25.28 -57.37 5.59
CA TYR A 16 25.91 -56.05 5.59
C TYR A 16 25.28 -55.24 6.71
N HIS A 17 25.95 -55.20 7.87
CA HIS A 17 25.56 -54.32 8.97
C HIS A 17 26.05 -52.92 8.60
N VAL A 18 25.19 -52.09 8.00
CA VAL A 18 25.49 -50.67 7.82
C VAL A 18 25.47 -50.04 9.21
N PRO A 19 26.60 -49.51 9.73
CA PRO A 19 26.60 -48.88 11.03
C PRO A 19 25.63 -47.69 11.01
N SER A 20 24.65 -47.66 11.92
CA SER A 20 23.74 -46.51 12.00
C SER A 20 24.43 -45.34 12.68
N GLY A 21 24.49 -44.20 11.99
CA GLY A 21 25.21 -42.99 12.41
C GLY A 21 24.33 -41.75 12.52
N HIS A 22 24.96 -40.64 12.90
CA HIS A 22 24.36 -39.31 12.72
C HIS A 22 24.27 -39.00 11.22
N PRO A 23 23.32 -38.15 10.78
CA PRO A 23 23.25 -37.78 9.38
C PRO A 23 24.41 -36.88 8.96
N ASP A 24 24.77 -36.95 7.68
CA ASP A 24 25.66 -36.01 7.04
C ASP A 24 24.97 -34.64 6.85
N PRO A 25 25.75 -33.54 6.79
CA PRO A 25 25.20 -32.22 6.51
C PRO A 25 24.45 -32.18 5.17
N VAL A 26 23.41 -31.36 5.11
CA VAL A 26 22.79 -30.98 3.84
C VAL A 26 23.81 -30.29 2.93
N HIS A 27 23.58 -30.27 1.62
CA HIS A 27 24.45 -29.60 0.66
C HIS A 27 23.64 -28.90 -0.43
N ASN A 28 24.28 -28.06 -1.25
CA ASN A 28 23.64 -27.31 -2.33
C ASN A 28 22.41 -26.49 -1.87
N CYS A 29 22.52 -25.87 -0.71
CA CYS A 29 21.49 -25.00 -0.18
C CYS A 29 21.36 -23.72 -1.01
N THR A 30 20.14 -23.44 -1.47
CA THR A 30 19.81 -22.27 -2.28
C THR A 30 18.60 -21.54 -1.72
N VAL A 31 18.67 -20.21 -1.75
CA VAL A 31 17.53 -19.34 -1.44
C VAL A 31 16.72 -19.17 -2.73
N PHE A 32 15.40 -19.28 -2.65
CA PHE A 32 14.52 -19.12 -3.81
C PHE A 32 13.30 -18.25 -3.46
N ASN A 33 12.64 -17.68 -4.47
CA ASN A 33 11.44 -16.85 -4.31
C ASN A 33 11.62 -15.79 -3.21
N LEU A 34 12.59 -14.90 -3.40
CA LEU A 34 12.88 -13.81 -2.47
C LEU A 34 11.66 -12.92 -2.29
N SER A 35 11.34 -12.60 -1.04
CA SER A 35 10.18 -11.78 -0.68
C SER A 35 10.59 -10.68 0.30
N VAL A 36 9.69 -9.72 0.49
CA VAL A 36 9.79 -8.63 1.46
C VAL A 36 9.72 -9.18 2.88
N SER A 37 8.87 -10.18 3.14
CA SER A 37 8.60 -10.69 4.49
C SER A 37 8.72 -12.21 4.67
N MET A 38 9.28 -12.90 3.67
CA MET A 38 9.43 -14.36 3.67
C MET A 38 10.78 -14.79 3.13
N VAL A 39 11.30 -15.88 3.69
CA VAL A 39 12.55 -16.53 3.29
C VAL A 39 12.24 -17.97 2.91
N ASN A 40 12.67 -18.39 1.71
CA ASN A 40 12.57 -19.79 1.29
C ASN A 40 13.94 -20.37 0.98
N VAL A 41 14.20 -21.56 1.53
CA VAL A 41 15.46 -22.28 1.39
C VAL A 41 15.16 -23.71 0.96
N ARG A 42 15.95 -24.21 0.01
CA ARG A 42 15.98 -25.63 -0.35
C ARG A 42 17.41 -26.12 -0.35
N CYS A 43 17.65 -27.32 0.14
CA CYS A 43 18.93 -27.99 0.08
C CYS A 43 18.76 -29.40 -0.48
N VAL A 44 19.86 -30.10 -0.65
CA VAL A 44 19.92 -31.54 -0.95
C VAL A 44 20.30 -32.27 0.34
N ALA A 45 19.60 -33.38 0.60
CA ALA A 45 19.84 -34.20 1.79
C ALA A 45 21.19 -34.93 1.71
N GLY A 46 21.92 -34.97 2.82
CA GLY A 46 23.10 -35.82 2.98
C GLY A 46 22.72 -37.29 3.24
N PHE A 47 23.73 -38.14 3.41
CA PHE A 47 23.54 -39.51 3.87
C PHE A 47 22.86 -39.50 5.25
N ASP A 48 21.82 -40.30 5.41
CA ASP A 48 20.95 -40.27 6.59
C ASP A 48 21.51 -41.08 7.78
N GLY A 49 22.65 -41.74 7.58
CA GLY A 49 23.25 -42.63 8.57
C GLY A 49 22.49 -43.96 8.70
N GLY A 50 21.69 -44.36 7.70
CA GLY A 50 20.92 -45.60 7.71
C GLY A 50 19.63 -45.54 8.54
N LEU A 51 19.16 -44.35 8.91
CA LEU A 51 17.92 -44.12 9.66
C LEU A 51 17.15 -42.94 9.07
N PRO A 52 15.81 -42.92 9.16
CA PRO A 52 15.02 -41.78 8.70
C PRO A 52 15.48 -40.48 9.35
N GLN A 53 15.86 -39.52 8.51
CA GLN A 53 16.27 -38.19 8.94
C GLN A 53 15.16 -37.15 8.75
N ARG A 54 15.23 -36.09 9.55
CA ARG A 54 14.43 -34.87 9.42
C ARG A 54 15.38 -33.68 9.38
N PHE A 55 14.84 -32.51 9.03
CA PHE A 55 15.63 -31.32 8.84
C PHE A 55 15.09 -30.17 9.68
N LEU A 56 16.00 -29.36 10.19
CA LEU A 56 15.68 -28.21 11.01
C LEU A 56 16.42 -27.00 10.47
N MET A 57 15.73 -25.86 10.38
CA MET A 57 16.33 -24.58 10.02
C MET A 57 16.08 -23.57 11.14
N GLN A 58 17.16 -22.95 11.62
CA GLN A 58 17.10 -21.79 12.50
C GLN A 58 17.45 -20.54 11.71
N LEU A 59 16.70 -19.46 11.93
CA LEU A 59 16.92 -18.17 11.31
C LEU A 59 17.20 -17.12 12.40
N ARG A 60 18.20 -16.28 12.18
CA ARG A 60 18.57 -15.18 13.09
C ARG A 60 19.08 -13.98 12.31
N TYR A 61 19.16 -12.81 12.95
CA TYR A 61 19.84 -11.66 12.35
C TYR A 61 21.35 -11.90 12.28
N HIS A 62 21.98 -11.30 11.27
CA HIS A 62 23.43 -11.27 11.19
C HIS A 62 24.04 -10.58 12.42
N GLY A 63 25.02 -11.20 13.06
CA GLY A 63 25.67 -10.70 14.28
C GLY A 63 24.88 -10.87 15.57
N GLN A 64 23.64 -11.38 15.54
CA GLN A 64 22.83 -11.62 16.73
C GLN A 64 22.76 -13.12 17.07
N LYS A 65 22.62 -13.40 18.36
CA LYS A 65 22.35 -14.76 18.89
C LYS A 65 20.85 -15.07 19.00
N ARG A 66 19.99 -14.04 19.00
CA ARG A 66 18.55 -14.20 19.12
C ARG A 66 17.97 -14.85 17.87
N LEU A 67 17.21 -15.91 18.09
CA LEU A 67 16.50 -16.65 17.05
C LEU A 67 15.22 -15.91 16.65
N LEU A 68 14.98 -15.85 15.34
CA LEU A 68 13.78 -15.31 14.72
C LEU A 68 12.76 -16.40 14.45
N ALA A 69 13.24 -17.54 13.94
CA ALA A 69 12.40 -18.68 13.64
C ALA A 69 13.19 -19.99 13.78
N ASN A 70 12.48 -21.04 14.19
CA ASN A 70 12.96 -22.42 14.21
C ASN A 70 11.87 -23.26 13.55
N VAL A 71 12.19 -23.87 12.42
CA VAL A 71 11.25 -24.66 11.64
C VAL A 71 11.83 -26.02 11.33
N THR A 72 11.01 -27.06 11.46
CA THR A 72 11.36 -28.43 11.10
C THR A 72 10.61 -28.87 9.87
N SER A 73 11.20 -29.78 9.09
CA SER A 73 10.60 -30.35 7.89
C SER A 73 11.09 -31.78 7.66
N GLU A 74 10.26 -32.62 7.05
CA GLU A 74 10.63 -33.99 6.66
C GLU A 74 11.55 -34.01 5.43
N VAL A 75 11.52 -32.94 4.63
CA VAL A 75 12.40 -32.73 3.47
C VAL A 75 13.21 -31.45 3.68
N PRO A 76 14.40 -31.29 3.07
CA PRO A 76 15.26 -30.12 3.28
C PRO A 76 14.76 -28.89 2.50
N ARG A 77 13.49 -28.51 2.72
CA ARG A 77 12.82 -27.35 2.12
C ARG A 77 12.04 -26.59 3.20
N PHE A 78 12.28 -25.29 3.26
CA PHE A 78 11.79 -24.42 4.32
C PHE A 78 11.19 -23.15 3.73
N SER A 79 10.08 -22.71 4.32
CA SER A 79 9.43 -21.43 4.03
C SER A 79 9.09 -20.76 5.36
N VAL A 80 9.71 -19.60 5.62
CA VAL A 80 9.59 -18.87 6.88
C VAL A 80 9.07 -17.47 6.58
N GLY A 81 7.82 -17.22 6.94
CA GLY A 81 7.18 -15.90 6.84
C GLY A 81 7.35 -15.04 8.08
N GLY A 82 6.80 -13.82 8.07
CA GLY A 82 6.83 -12.91 9.21
C GLY A 82 8.21 -12.33 9.51
N ILE A 83 9.10 -12.31 8.51
CA ILE A 83 10.47 -11.84 8.66
C ILE A 83 10.54 -10.34 8.31
N PRO A 84 11.23 -9.51 9.11
CA PRO A 84 11.32 -8.08 8.80
C PRO A 84 12.06 -7.79 7.48
N PRO A 85 11.60 -6.79 6.72
CA PRO A 85 12.14 -6.47 5.41
C PRO A 85 13.51 -5.81 5.46
N GLY A 86 14.27 -5.93 4.37
CA GLY A 86 15.53 -5.23 4.15
C GLY A 86 16.66 -5.60 5.11
N ARG A 87 16.63 -6.80 5.73
CA ARG A 87 17.62 -7.24 6.71
C ARG A 87 18.47 -8.39 6.17
N VAL A 88 19.72 -8.45 6.64
CA VAL A 88 20.62 -9.59 6.41
C VAL A 88 20.43 -10.59 7.55
N LEU A 89 20.22 -11.84 7.17
CA LEU A 89 19.91 -12.94 8.06
C LEU A 89 20.95 -14.04 7.92
N VAL A 90 21.02 -14.87 8.94
CA VAL A 90 21.82 -16.08 8.97
C VAL A 90 20.88 -17.24 9.23
N GLY A 91 20.90 -18.21 8.32
CA GLY A 91 20.15 -19.46 8.42
C GLY A 91 21.12 -20.58 8.69
N ALA A 92 20.84 -21.42 9.67
CA ALA A 92 21.58 -22.66 9.90
C ALA A 92 20.64 -23.83 9.68
N VAL A 93 21.08 -24.83 8.91
CA VAL A 93 20.28 -26.00 8.54
C VAL A 93 20.98 -27.25 9.04
N TRP A 94 20.26 -28.07 9.80
CA TRP A 94 20.71 -29.37 10.31
C TRP A 94 19.89 -30.50 9.67
N ALA A 95 20.55 -31.63 9.45
CA ALA A 95 19.90 -32.92 9.35
C ALA A 95 19.99 -33.63 10.70
N TYR A 96 18.94 -34.31 11.14
CA TYR A 96 18.93 -35.05 12.40
C TYR A 96 18.10 -36.33 12.28
N ASN A 97 18.52 -37.36 13.01
CA ASN A 97 17.80 -38.63 13.11
C ASN A 97 17.80 -39.08 14.60
N ASN A 98 17.37 -40.32 14.86
CA ASN A 98 17.30 -40.85 16.23
C ASN A 98 18.67 -41.10 16.89
N LYS A 99 19.78 -40.98 16.16
CA LYS A 99 21.14 -41.02 16.72
C LYS A 99 21.64 -39.63 17.12
N GLY A 100 21.15 -38.59 16.45
CA GLY A 100 21.40 -37.19 16.81
C GLY A 100 21.40 -36.27 15.60
N CYS A 101 22.00 -35.09 15.76
CA CYS A 101 22.14 -34.08 14.71
C CYS A 101 23.49 -34.20 14.00
N GLY A 102 23.49 -34.03 12.68
CA GLY A 102 24.70 -33.77 11.89
C GLY A 102 25.21 -32.34 12.06
N GLU A 103 26.33 -32.03 11.41
CA GLU A 103 26.90 -30.68 11.37
C GLU A 103 25.97 -29.71 10.60
N PRO A 104 25.78 -28.45 11.06
CA PRO A 104 24.99 -27.49 10.32
C PRO A 104 25.69 -26.92 9.10
N ILE A 105 24.91 -26.64 8.06
CA ILE A 105 25.31 -25.67 7.04
C ILE A 105 24.73 -24.30 7.36
N THR A 106 25.61 -23.29 7.35
CA THR A 106 25.23 -21.89 7.56
C THR A 106 25.16 -21.14 6.24
N LEU A 107 24.08 -20.38 6.05
CA LEU A 107 23.73 -19.64 4.84
C LEU A 107 23.52 -18.18 5.20
N ARG A 108 23.93 -17.28 4.29
CA ARG A 108 23.60 -15.86 4.39
C ARG A 108 22.36 -15.57 3.54
N LEU A 109 21.32 -15.00 4.16
CA LEU A 109 20.04 -14.74 3.52
C LEU A 109 19.69 -13.25 3.60
N PHE A 110 18.74 -12.83 2.78
CA PHE A 110 18.30 -11.45 2.71
C PHE A 110 16.81 -11.38 2.37
N THR A 111 16.12 -10.43 2.99
CA THR A 111 14.75 -10.04 2.60
C THR A 111 14.80 -8.79 1.73
N LEU A 112 13.83 -8.65 0.83
CA LEU A 112 13.70 -7.45 0.02
C LEU A 112 13.37 -6.25 0.91
N LYS A 113 13.79 -5.06 0.49
CA LYS A 113 13.42 -3.82 1.16
C LYS A 113 11.96 -3.52 0.86
N ASP A 114 11.21 -3.07 1.86
CA ASP A 114 9.87 -2.55 1.63
C ASP A 114 9.98 -1.19 0.92
N GLN A 115 9.53 -1.13 -0.32
CA GLN A 115 9.54 0.10 -1.13
C GLN A 115 8.23 0.89 -0.97
N ALA A 116 7.23 0.37 -0.25
CA ALA A 116 5.94 1.02 -0.07
C ALA A 116 6.05 2.28 0.82
N GLU A 117 6.98 2.31 1.79
CA GLU A 117 7.15 3.46 2.70
C GLU A 117 7.63 4.73 1.99
N LYS A 118 8.29 4.61 0.82
CA LYS A 118 8.79 5.78 0.07
C LYS A 118 7.71 6.56 -0.69
N ARG A 119 6.48 6.05 -0.78
CA ARG A 119 5.36 6.76 -1.42
C ARG A 119 4.45 7.49 -0.42
N THR A 120 4.63 7.29 0.89
CA THR A 120 3.72 7.83 1.91
C THR A 120 4.30 9.00 2.73
N ALA A 121 5.58 9.37 2.54
CA ALA A 121 6.20 10.51 3.22
C ALA A 121 5.72 11.89 2.71
N ALA A 122 4.87 11.95 1.68
CA ALA A 122 4.27 13.20 1.19
C ALA A 122 2.86 13.48 1.74
N VAL A 123 2.26 12.57 2.52
CA VAL A 123 0.94 12.81 3.12
C VAL A 123 0.90 12.23 4.53
N MET A 124 1.22 13.06 5.52
CA MET A 124 0.52 13.08 6.81
C MET A 124 0.87 14.38 7.55
N PRO A 125 -0.09 15.01 8.26
CA PRO A 125 -0.57 14.53 9.56
C PRO A 125 -2.13 14.56 9.64
N SER A 126 -2.89 13.94 10.53
CA SER A 126 -2.72 13.26 11.82
C SER A 126 -4.11 12.78 12.29
N LEU A 127 -4.17 11.65 13.00
CA LEU A 127 -5.18 11.32 14.06
C LEU A 127 -6.66 11.12 13.64
N PRO A 128 -7.47 10.41 14.46
CA PRO A 128 -8.26 9.27 14.01
C PRO A 128 -9.76 9.48 14.25
N HIS A 129 -10.57 9.62 13.21
CA HIS A 129 -12.03 9.51 13.32
C HIS A 129 -12.56 8.61 12.21
N ASP A 130 -13.50 7.76 12.57
CA ASP A 130 -14.11 6.68 11.79
C ASP A 130 -14.52 7.10 10.36
N PRO A 131 -14.41 6.23 9.34
CA PRO A 131 -15.07 6.48 8.07
C PRO A 131 -16.48 5.86 8.09
N PRO A 132 -17.58 6.63 8.02
CA PRO A 132 -18.76 6.13 7.35
C PRO A 132 -18.54 6.28 5.84
N LEU A 133 -18.77 5.18 5.13
CA LEU A 133 -19.08 5.05 3.70
C LEU A 133 -18.63 6.19 2.76
N GLY A 134 -17.73 5.84 1.84
CA GLY A 134 -17.75 6.44 0.50
C GLY A 134 -16.60 7.36 0.15
N SER A 135 -15.36 6.86 0.14
CA SER A 135 -14.32 7.46 -0.70
C SER A 135 -14.46 6.92 -2.12
N MET A 136 -15.40 7.51 -2.86
CA MET A 136 -15.42 7.50 -4.31
C MET A 136 -14.09 8.10 -4.78
N GLU A 137 -13.26 7.28 -5.41
CA GLU A 137 -12.07 7.73 -6.12
C GLU A 137 -12.55 8.59 -7.30
N VAL A 138 -12.66 9.89 -7.07
CA VAL A 138 -13.12 10.83 -8.09
C VAL A 138 -11.98 10.99 -9.09
N GLN A 139 -12.04 10.20 -10.16
CA GLN A 139 -11.17 10.37 -11.32
C GLN A 139 -11.17 11.84 -11.74
N PRO A 140 -10.02 12.44 -12.11
CA PRO A 140 -9.87 13.89 -12.32
C PRO A 140 -10.85 14.47 -13.36
N LEU A 141 -11.48 13.64 -14.18
CA LEU A 141 -12.54 14.02 -15.12
C LEU A 141 -13.83 14.48 -14.41
N VAL A 142 -14.22 13.86 -13.30
CA VAL A 142 -15.50 14.14 -12.62
C VAL A 142 -15.47 15.48 -11.87
N ALA A 143 -14.30 15.90 -11.39
CA ALA A 143 -14.10 17.21 -10.74
C ALA A 143 -14.27 18.38 -11.73
N VAL A 144 -13.86 18.21 -12.99
CA VAL A 144 -14.02 19.25 -14.02
C VAL A 144 -15.49 19.42 -14.39
N VAL A 145 -16.22 18.31 -14.50
CA VAL A 145 -17.65 18.35 -14.86
C VAL A 145 -18.49 18.96 -13.74
N SER A 146 -18.21 18.64 -12.47
CA SER A 146 -18.96 19.21 -11.34
C SER A 146 -18.73 20.72 -11.18
N ALA A 147 -17.50 21.19 -11.41
CA ALA A 147 -17.19 22.62 -11.40
C ALA A 147 -17.91 23.39 -12.50
N ALA A 148 -17.96 22.84 -13.72
CA ALA A 148 -18.67 23.46 -14.84
C ALA A 148 -20.18 23.58 -14.57
N VAL A 149 -20.81 22.48 -14.13
CA VAL A 149 -22.25 22.46 -13.83
C VAL A 149 -22.57 23.38 -12.65
N GLY A 150 -21.79 23.33 -11.58
CA GLY A 150 -21.97 24.19 -10.41
C GLY A 150 -21.84 25.68 -10.75
N GLY A 151 -20.83 26.03 -11.56
CA GLY A 151 -20.62 27.41 -12.01
C GLY A 151 -21.82 27.96 -12.79
N VAL A 152 -22.38 27.19 -13.72
CA VAL A 152 -23.55 27.62 -14.51
C VAL A 152 -24.77 27.86 -13.62
N VAL A 153 -25.01 27.00 -12.62
CA VAL A 153 -26.14 27.16 -11.69
C VAL A 153 -25.99 28.43 -10.85
N VAL A 154 -24.80 28.72 -10.34
CA VAL A 154 -24.54 29.93 -9.54
C VAL A 154 -24.76 31.19 -10.37
N VAL A 155 -24.28 31.23 -11.61
CA VAL A 155 -24.50 32.35 -12.53
C VAL A 155 -25.98 32.55 -12.80
N MET A 156 -26.74 31.49 -13.07
CA MET A 156 -28.18 31.57 -13.30
C MET A 156 -28.93 32.11 -12.07
N LEU A 157 -28.57 31.67 -10.86
CA LEU A 157 -29.18 32.17 -9.63
C LEU A 157 -28.85 33.64 -9.39
N ALA A 158 -27.61 34.07 -9.63
CA ALA A 158 -27.21 35.47 -9.53
C ALA A 158 -28.01 36.36 -10.50
N VAL A 159 -28.22 35.91 -11.74
CA VAL A 159 -29.07 36.61 -12.71
C VAL A 159 -30.51 36.68 -12.21
N LEU A 160 -31.09 35.59 -11.71
CA LEU A 160 -32.46 35.60 -11.18
C LEU A 160 -32.62 36.53 -9.97
N VAL A 161 -31.67 36.51 -9.04
CA VAL A 161 -31.68 37.39 -7.85
C VAL A 161 -31.53 38.85 -8.26
N THR A 162 -30.59 39.17 -9.14
CA THR A 162 -30.43 40.55 -9.64
C THR A 162 -31.68 41.03 -10.37
N LEU A 163 -32.31 40.18 -11.19
CA LEU A 163 -33.58 40.50 -11.86
C LEU A 163 -34.72 40.70 -10.84
N ARG A 164 -34.86 39.86 -9.81
CA ARG A 164 -35.88 40.00 -8.77
C ARG A 164 -35.69 41.26 -7.93
N LEU A 165 -34.45 41.59 -7.55
CA LEU A 165 -34.13 42.81 -6.82
C LEU A 165 -34.32 44.07 -7.67
N CYS A 166 -33.98 44.01 -8.97
CA CYS A 166 -34.25 45.09 -9.91
C CYS A 166 -35.75 45.28 -10.14
N HIS A 167 -36.52 44.19 -10.30
CA HIS A 167 -37.98 44.26 -10.45
C HIS A 167 -38.68 44.77 -9.20
N GLY A 168 -38.26 44.35 -8.00
CA GLY A 168 -38.81 44.86 -6.73
C GLY A 168 -38.57 46.36 -6.54
N ARG A 169 -37.39 46.87 -6.94
CA ARG A 169 -37.09 48.31 -6.96
C ARG A 169 -37.88 49.06 -8.04
N ARG A 170 -38.18 48.42 -9.17
CA ARG A 170 -39.02 48.98 -10.25
C ARG A 170 -40.48 49.10 -9.82
N SER A 171 -41.02 48.07 -9.15
CA SER A 171 -42.38 48.08 -8.60
C SER A 171 -42.57 49.12 -7.49
N GLN A 172 -41.54 49.40 -6.68
CA GLN A 172 -41.60 50.53 -5.73
C GLN A 172 -41.52 51.91 -6.39
N ARG A 173 -40.88 52.04 -7.56
CA ARG A 173 -40.86 53.31 -8.31
C ARG A 173 -42.25 53.68 -8.82
N ASP A 174 -43.08 52.70 -9.17
CA ASP A 174 -44.45 52.93 -9.61
C ASP A 174 -45.36 53.39 -8.44
N PHE A 175 -45.14 52.92 -7.20
CA PHE A 175 -45.92 53.38 -6.03
C PHE A 175 -45.49 54.76 -5.53
N ARG A 176 -44.20 55.13 -5.68
CA ARG A 176 -43.68 56.43 -5.21
C ARG A 176 -44.11 57.61 -6.10
N GLN A 177 -44.60 57.37 -7.32
CA GLN A 177 -45.16 58.42 -8.19
C GLN A 177 -46.61 58.79 -7.85
N GLN A 178 -47.34 57.96 -7.09
CA GLN A 178 -48.75 58.23 -6.76
C GLN A 178 -48.94 59.04 -5.45
N ALA A 179 -47.86 59.37 -4.73
CA ALA A 179 -47.90 59.98 -3.40
C ALA A 179 -47.37 61.42 -3.33
N ALA A 180 -47.57 62.23 -4.38
CA ALA A 180 -47.40 63.68 -4.29
C ALA A 180 -48.73 64.37 -4.69
N PRO A 181 -49.42 65.06 -3.76
CA PRO A 181 -50.58 65.88 -4.10
C PRO A 181 -50.16 67.23 -4.69
N ASP A 182 -50.93 67.66 -5.67
CA ASP A 182 -50.98 69.00 -6.26
C ASP A 182 -51.23 70.08 -5.21
N ALA A 183 -50.42 71.15 -5.24
CA ALA A 183 -50.82 72.49 -4.82
C ALA A 183 -49.91 73.57 -5.44
N THR A 184 -50.34 74.08 -6.59
CA THR A 184 -50.69 75.50 -6.81
C THR A 184 -49.58 76.58 -6.85
N LEU A 185 -49.33 77.02 -8.10
CA LEU A 185 -49.18 78.40 -8.62
C LEU A 185 -48.08 79.33 -8.06
N ALA A 186 -47.06 79.60 -8.89
CA ALA A 186 -46.76 80.94 -9.43
C ALA A 186 -45.66 80.87 -10.52
N LEU A 187 -45.97 81.41 -11.71
CA LEU A 187 -45.06 81.74 -12.83
C LEU A 187 -44.59 83.22 -12.66
N PRO A 188 -43.72 83.82 -13.51
CA PRO A 188 -42.70 83.29 -14.42
C PRO A 188 -41.30 83.91 -14.19
N SER A 189 -40.24 83.31 -14.73
CA SER A 189 -39.41 83.92 -15.78
C SER A 189 -38.16 83.10 -16.12
N ALA A 190 -37.89 83.06 -17.42
CA ALA A 190 -36.61 82.89 -18.10
C ALA A 190 -35.85 81.54 -18.03
N THR A 191 -35.90 80.87 -19.19
CA THR A 191 -35.03 79.84 -19.77
C THR A 191 -33.64 80.37 -20.18
N PRO A 192 -32.69 79.55 -20.69
CA PRO A 192 -32.51 78.08 -20.59
C PRO A 192 -31.06 77.61 -20.28
N SER A 193 -30.97 76.39 -19.70
CA SER A 193 -30.05 75.24 -19.97
C SER A 193 -28.52 75.40 -20.15
N PRO A 194 -27.75 74.28 -20.12
CA PRO A 194 -27.66 73.21 -19.12
C PRO A 194 -26.22 73.11 -18.53
N PRO A 195 -25.99 72.31 -17.48
CA PRO A 195 -24.82 72.49 -16.62
C PRO A 195 -23.53 71.79 -17.11
N THR A 196 -22.44 72.56 -16.98
CA THR A 196 -21.10 72.15 -16.54
C THR A 196 -21.15 71.10 -15.42
N GLY A 197 -20.37 70.03 -15.49
CA GLY A 197 -18.99 70.05 -15.00
C GLY A 197 -18.90 69.09 -13.82
N LYS A 198 -18.17 67.98 -13.97
CA LYS A 198 -16.73 67.83 -13.67
C LYS A 198 -16.47 67.47 -12.21
N GLY A 199 -15.68 66.41 -12.05
CA GLY A 199 -15.09 65.99 -10.79
C GLY A 199 -14.97 64.47 -10.75
N ILE A 200 -14.09 63.88 -11.57
CA ILE A 200 -12.71 63.46 -11.20
C ILE A 200 -12.73 62.38 -10.12
N ASP A 201 -11.93 61.34 -10.07
CA ASP A 201 -10.99 60.66 -10.95
C ASP A 201 -10.70 59.37 -10.15
N SER A 202 -10.61 58.21 -10.81
CA SER A 202 -9.52 57.25 -10.58
C SER A 202 -9.89 55.79 -10.82
N ILE A 203 -9.18 55.25 -11.82
CA ILE A 203 -8.31 54.07 -11.70
C ILE A 203 -8.98 52.68 -11.73
N MET A 204 -8.68 52.01 -12.85
CA MET A 204 -8.41 50.58 -13.06
C MET A 204 -9.37 49.53 -12.52
N ILE A 205 -9.91 48.82 -13.51
CA ILE A 205 -10.35 47.44 -13.47
C ILE A 205 -9.19 46.50 -13.07
N SER A 206 -9.45 45.67 -12.06
CA SER A 206 -8.94 44.32 -11.74
C SER A 206 -7.44 44.03 -11.62
N CYS A 207 -7.06 43.43 -10.48
CA CYS A 207 -6.53 42.06 -10.37
C CYS A 207 -6.65 41.61 -8.90
N LEU A 208 -7.40 40.53 -8.61
CA LEU A 208 -6.85 39.19 -8.31
C LEU A 208 -5.85 39.18 -7.13
N LEU A 209 -6.39 38.87 -5.95
CA LEU A 209 -5.87 37.88 -4.98
C LEU A 209 -7.06 37.32 -4.18
#